data_AF-A0A0L0F6N3-F1
#
_entry.id   AF-A0A0L0F6N3-F1
#
_cell.length_a   1.000
_cell.length_b   1.000
_cell.length_c   1.000
_cell.angle_alpha   90.00
_cell.angle_beta   90.00
_cell.angle_gamma   90.00
#
_symmetry.space_group_name_H-M   'P 1'
#
loop_
_entity.id
_entity.type
_entity.pdbx_description
1 polymer ?
#
loop_
_entity_poly.entity_id
_entity_poly.type
_entity_poly.pdbx_seq_one_letter_code
_entity_poly.pdbx_strand_id
1 'polypeptide(L)'
;LDEFLKKKKVNGKVPKNKHIDENIKLFNRISTIVAASILSWPLASQRAKVFNRFVKVADEQYKLNNHNGTMAVVSALNHSAVQRMKKTIELVEGKRKK
;
A
#
# COMPACT_ATOMS: atom_id res chain seq x y z
N LEU A 1 19.29 5.89 2.08
CA LEU A 1 18.97 4.45 1.87
C LEU A 1 20.25 3.63 1.82
N ASP A 2 21.25 4.08 1.05
CA ASP A 2 22.57 3.42 0.98
C ASP A 2 23.32 3.39 2.31
N GLU A 3 23.15 4.39 3.18
CA GLU A 3 23.73 4.38 4.54
C GLU A 3 23.13 3.29 5.45
N PHE A 4 21.85 2.93 5.26
CA PHE A 4 21.19 1.85 5.99
C PHE A 4 21.57 0.46 5.46
N LEU A 5 21.80 0.36 4.14
CA LEU A 5 22.27 -0.87 3.48
C LEU A 5 23.78 -1.09 3.66
N LYS A 6 24.54 -0.07 4.09
CA LYS A 6 25.98 -0.15 4.34
C LYS A 6 26.37 -0.91 5.62
N LYS A 7 25.40 -1.35 6.44
CA LYS A 7 25.71 -2.24 7.58
C LYS A 7 26.13 -3.61 7.06
N LYS A 8 27.45 -3.80 6.94
CA LYS A 8 28.10 -5.10 6.66
C LYS A 8 27.42 -6.20 7.46
N LYS A 9 27.07 -7.31 6.78
CA LYS A 9 26.67 -8.55 7.43
C LYS A 9 27.77 -8.95 8.41
N VAL A 10 27.50 -8.90 9.71
CA VAL A 10 28.35 -9.56 10.72
C VAL A 10 27.73 -10.95 10.90
N ASN A 11 28.47 -12.00 10.52
CA ASN A 11 28.04 -13.41 10.61
C ASN A 11 26.74 -13.76 9.84
N GLY A 12 26.53 -13.14 8.67
CA GLY A 12 25.38 -13.44 7.80
C GLY A 12 24.02 -12.92 8.30
N LYS A 13 23.97 -12.24 9.44
CA LYS A 13 22.74 -11.71 10.03
C LYS A 13 22.73 -10.19 9.95
N VAL A 14 21.61 -9.63 9.49
CA VAL A 14 21.36 -8.18 9.52
C VAL A 14 21.21 -7.77 10.99
N PRO A 15 21.90 -6.71 11.46
CA PRO A 15 21.74 -6.23 12.84
C PRO A 15 20.28 -5.89 13.11
N LYS A 16 19.66 -6.53 14.11
CA LYS A 16 18.27 -6.26 14.51
C LYS A 16 18.14 -4.80 14.93
N ASN A 17 17.27 -4.06 14.27
CA ASN A 17 16.88 -2.72 14.66
C ASN A 17 15.38 -2.71 14.90
N LYS A 18 14.99 -2.61 16.18
CA LYS A 18 13.59 -2.67 16.61
C LYS A 18 12.71 -1.67 15.86
N HIS A 19 13.18 -0.45 15.62
CA HIS A 19 12.42 0.59 14.93
C HIS A 19 12.21 0.27 13.43
N ILE A 20 13.20 -0.34 12.78
CA ILE A 20 13.07 -0.76 11.38
C ILE A 20 12.07 -1.92 11.29
N ASP A 21 12.17 -2.89 12.18
CA ASP A 21 11.26 -4.04 12.22
C ASP A 21 9.81 -3.59 12.52
N GLU A 22 9.62 -2.63 13.43
CA GLU A 22 8.33 -2.02 13.73
C GLU A 22 7.74 -1.28 12.52
N ASN A 23 8.57 -0.51 11.80
CA ASN A 23 8.14 0.18 10.59
C ASN A 23 7.73 -0.79 9.48
N ILE A 24 8.48 -1.88 9.27
CA ILE A 24 8.14 -2.93 8.30
C ILE A 24 6.81 -3.60 8.68
N LYS A 25 6.62 -3.91 9.97
CA LYS A 25 5.35 -4.49 10.45
C LYS A 25 4.18 -3.55 10.23
N LEU A 26 4.36 -2.25 10.51
CA LEU A 26 3.34 -1.25 10.28
C LEU A 26 2.99 -1.14 8.78
N PHE A 27 4.00 -1.09 7.91
CA PHE A 27 3.82 -1.07 6.46
C PHE A 27 2.97 -2.27 6.01
N ASN A 28 3.38 -3.49 6.36
CA ASN A 28 2.66 -4.71 5.98
C ASN A 28 1.23 -4.71 6.51
N ARG A 29 1.02 -4.30 7.76
CA ARG A 29 -0.30 -4.22 8.37
C ARG A 29 -1.22 -3.24 7.64
N ILE A 30 -0.72 -2.04 7.30
CA ILE A 30 -1.47 -1.05 6.53
C ILE A 30 -1.83 -1.64 5.17
N SER A 31 -0.85 -2.22 4.46
CA SER A 31 -1.08 -2.79 3.13
C SER A 31 -2.15 -3.88 3.14
N THR A 32 -2.11 -4.78 4.13
CA THR A 32 -3.11 -5.83 4.30
C THR A 32 -4.49 -5.28 4.63
N ILE A 33 -4.61 -4.32 5.55
CA ILE A 33 -5.91 -3.74 5.93
C ILE A 33 -6.54 -3.01 4.74
N VAL A 34 -5.76 -2.26 3.97
CA VAL A 34 -6.25 -1.57 2.76
C VAL A 34 -6.76 -2.57 1.73
N ALA A 35 -5.97 -3.60 1.42
CA ALA A 35 -6.38 -4.64 0.47
C ALA A 35 -7.64 -5.39 0.95
N ALA A 36 -7.69 -5.79 2.23
CA ALA A 36 -8.85 -6.44 2.82
C ALA A 36 -10.11 -5.54 2.79
N SER A 37 -9.95 -4.25 3.08
CA SER A 37 -11.04 -3.27 3.05
C SER A 37 -11.62 -3.08 1.65
N ILE A 38 -10.81 -3.25 0.60
CA ILE A 38 -11.31 -3.24 -0.78
C ILE A 38 -11.99 -4.58 -1.10
N LEU A 39 -11.40 -5.70 -0.71
CA LEU A 39 -11.90 -7.04 -1.03
C LEU A 39 -13.17 -7.44 -0.25
N SER A 40 -13.46 -6.79 0.88
CA SER A 40 -14.63 -7.10 1.72
C SER A 40 -15.97 -6.70 1.10
N TRP A 41 -15.99 -5.89 0.03
CA TRP A 41 -17.24 -5.45 -0.60
C TRP A 41 -17.67 -6.37 -1.74
N PRO A 42 -18.94 -6.83 -1.75
CA PRO A 42 -19.44 -7.76 -2.76
C PRO A 42 -19.60 -7.11 -4.14
N LEU A 43 -20.02 -5.84 -4.19
CA LEU A 43 -20.31 -5.13 -5.44
C LEU A 43 -19.07 -4.40 -5.99
N ALA A 44 -18.81 -4.55 -7.30
CA ALA A 44 -17.69 -3.89 -7.97
C ALA A 44 -17.73 -2.35 -7.86
N SER A 45 -18.93 -1.76 -7.85
CA SER A 45 -19.14 -0.32 -7.69
C SER A 45 -18.74 0.17 -6.29
N GLN A 46 -19.03 -0.61 -5.25
CA GLN A 46 -18.61 -0.31 -3.86
C GLN A 46 -17.10 -0.44 -3.72
N ARG A 47 -16.50 -1.53 -4.25
CA ARG A 47 -15.05 -1.69 -4.27
C ARG A 47 -14.35 -0.53 -4.96
N ALA A 48 -14.85 -0.08 -6.11
CA ALA A 48 -14.30 1.05 -6.83
C ALA A 48 -14.40 2.37 -6.04
N LYS A 49 -15.45 2.57 -5.23
CA LYS A 49 -15.54 3.73 -4.32
C LYS A 49 -14.45 3.67 -3.25
N VAL A 50 -14.26 2.51 -2.62
CA VAL A 50 -13.26 2.32 -1.57
C VAL A 50 -11.83 2.42 -2.11
N PHE A 51 -11.56 1.82 -3.27
CA PHE A 51 -10.29 1.95 -4.00
C PHE A 51 -9.96 3.43 -4.22
N ASN A 52 -10.88 4.20 -4.82
CA ASN A 52 -10.68 5.63 -5.07
C ASN A 52 -10.51 6.44 -3.78
N ARG A 53 -11.15 6.03 -2.68
CA ARG A 53 -10.94 6.67 -1.38
C ARG A 53 -9.51 6.48 -0.90
N PHE A 54 -8.94 5.29 -1.06
CA PHE A 54 -7.54 5.06 -0.71
C PHE A 54 -6.55 5.78 -1.63
N VAL A 55 -6.88 5.96 -2.92
CA VAL A 55 -6.09 6.84 -3.81
C VAL A 55 -6.02 8.26 -3.26
N LYS A 56 -7.16 8.82 -2.80
CA LYS A 56 -7.18 10.15 -2.16
C LYS A 56 -6.37 10.19 -0.87
N VAL A 57 -6.45 9.14 -0.04
CA VAL A 57 -5.63 9.04 1.18
C VAL A 57 -4.13 9.05 0.84
N ALA A 58 -3.71 8.31 -0.20
CA ALA A 58 -2.32 8.28 -0.63
C ALA A 58 -1.83 9.66 -1.13
N ASP A 59 -2.70 10.42 -1.81
CA ASP A 59 -2.43 11.79 -2.26
C ASP A 59 -2.25 12.76 -1.08
N GLU A 60 -3.13 12.72 -0.07
CA GLU A 60 -2.98 13.53 1.14
C GLU A 60 -1.75 13.15 1.95
N GLN A 61 -1.44 11.85 2.07
CA GLN A 61 -0.21 11.39 2.71
C GLN A 61 1.04 11.91 1.98
N TYR A 62 1.00 11.96 0.65
CA TYR A 62 2.09 12.48 -0.16
C TYR A 62 2.31 13.98 0.07
N LYS A 63 1.23 14.78 0.12
CA LYS A 63 1.28 16.22 0.45
C LYS A 63 1.88 16.48 1.83
N LEU A 64 1.66 15.56 2.78
CA LEU A 64 2.24 15.61 4.12
C LEU A 64 3.67 15.05 4.21
N ASN A 65 4.31 14.73 3.08
CA ASN A 65 5.62 14.07 3.01
C ASN A 65 5.69 12.70 3.72
N ASN A 66 4.54 12.05 3.96
CA ASN A 66 4.46 10.71 4.54
C ASN A 66 4.59 9.64 3.46
N HIS A 67 5.80 9.53 2.91
CA HIS A 67 6.13 8.60 1.83
C HIS A 67 5.93 7.13 2.22
N ASN A 68 6.20 6.78 3.49
CA ASN A 68 6.00 5.41 3.97
C ASN A 68 4.52 5.02 3.93
N GLY A 69 3.63 5.92 4.37
CA GLY A 69 2.18 5.75 4.29
C GLY A 69 1.69 5.66 2.85
N THR A 70 2.11 6.60 1.99
CA THR A 70 1.77 6.61 0.57
C THR A 70 2.16 5.28 -0.10
N MET A 71 3.39 4.80 0.12
CA MET A 71 3.86 3.55 -0.48
C MET A 71 3.15 2.31 0.07
N ALA A 72 2.75 2.31 1.34
CA ALA A 72 1.94 1.21 1.91
C ALA A 72 0.57 1.12 1.21
N VAL A 73 -0.09 2.25 0.98
CA VAL A 73 -1.35 2.30 0.25
C VAL A 73 -1.14 1.87 -1.22
N VAL A 74 -0.13 2.41 -1.91
CA VAL A 74 0.17 2.04 -3.30
C VAL A 74 0.47 0.54 -3.43
N SER A 75 1.22 -0.04 -2.49
CA SER A 75 1.50 -1.48 -2.45
C SER A 75 0.22 -2.30 -2.31
N ALA A 76 -0.72 -1.87 -1.47
CA ALA A 76 -2.02 -2.53 -1.33
C ALA A 76 -2.86 -2.46 -2.60
N LEU A 77 -2.89 -1.29 -3.26
CA LEU A 77 -3.64 -1.12 -4.51
C LEU A 77 -3.07 -1.99 -5.63
N ASN A 78 -1.75 -2.18 -5.68
CA ASN A 78 -1.04 -3.04 -6.63
C ASN A 78 -1.02 -4.52 -6.23
N HIS A 79 -1.63 -4.89 -5.10
CA HIS A 79 -1.69 -6.27 -4.66
C HIS A 79 -2.41 -7.16 -5.70
N SER A 80 -1.87 -8.34 -5.99
CA SER A 80 -2.39 -9.24 -7.04
C SER A 80 -3.88 -9.54 -6.89
N ALA A 81 -4.35 -9.68 -5.65
CA ALA A 81 -5.75 -9.89 -5.33
C ALA A 81 -6.67 -8.72 -5.68
N VAL A 82 -6.16 -7.49 -5.60
CA VAL A 82 -6.90 -6.29 -5.98
C VAL A 82 -6.89 -6.11 -7.49
N GLN A 83 -5.71 -6.25 -8.11
CA GLN A 83 -5.51 -6.02 -9.56
C GLN A 83 -6.26 -7.03 -10.44
N ARG A 84 -6.45 -8.28 -9.99
CA ARG A 84 -7.22 -9.28 -10.77
C ARG A 84 -8.72 -8.97 -10.90
N MET A 85 -9.26 -8.02 -10.13
CA MET A 85 -10.69 -7.66 -10.16
C MET A 85 -11.02 -6.73 -11.34
N LYS A 86 -10.98 -7.25 -12.57
CA LYS A 86 -11.13 -6.47 -13.82
C LYS A 86 -12.29 -5.48 -13.82
N LYS A 87 -13.52 -5.92 -13.49
CA LYS A 87 -14.72 -5.06 -13.41
C LYS A 87 -14.55 -3.88 -12.44
N THR A 88 -13.79 -4.06 -11.36
CA THR A 88 -13.53 -2.99 -10.39
C THR A 88 -12.49 -2.01 -10.94
N ILE A 89 -11.42 -2.51 -11.56
CA ILE A 89 -10.38 -1.69 -12.18
C ILE A 89 -10.93 -0.86 -13.33
N GLU A 90 -11.74 -1.45 -14.21
CA GLU A 90 -12.42 -0.74 -15.31
C GLU A 90 -13.29 0.43 -14.80
N LEU A 91 -14.02 0.24 -13.70
CA LEU A 91 -14.82 1.30 -13.08
C LEU A 91 -13.97 2.41 -12.44
N VAL A 92 -12.76 2.09 -11.97
CA VAL A 92 -11.82 3.06 -11.44
C VAL A 92 -11.20 3.88 -12.58
N GLU A 93 -10.73 3.22 -13.64
CA GLU A 93 -10.09 3.86 -14.80
C GLU A 93 -11.08 4.67 -15.63
N GLY A 94 -12.29 4.17 -15.85
CA GLY A 94 -13.34 4.89 -16.56
C GLY A 94 -13.79 6.17 -15.87
N LYS A 95 -13.59 6.28 -14.54
CA LYS A 95 -13.78 7.52 -13.79
C LYS A 95 -12.58 8.46 -13.82
N ARG A 96 -11.37 7.94 -14.07
CA ARG A 96 -10.14 8.73 -14.10
C ARG A 96 -9.90 9.42 -15.45
N LYS A 97 -10.52 8.90 -16.53
CA LYS A 97 -10.47 9.47 -17.90
C LYS A 97 -11.60 10.47 -18.20
N LYS A 98 -12.42 10.82 -17.22
CA LYS A 98 -13.41 11.91 -17.28
C LYS A 98 -12.96 13.03 -16.36
#